data_AF-A0A484FGF8-F1
#
_entry.id   AF-A0A484FGF8-F1
#
_cell.length_a   1.000
_cell.length_b   1.000
_cell.length_c   1.000
_cell.angle_alpha   90.00
_cell.angle_beta   90.00
_cell.angle_gamma   90.00
#
_symmetry.space_group_name_H-M   'P 1'
#
loop_
_entity.id
_entity.type
_entity.pdbx_description
1 polymer ?
#
loop_
_entity_poly.entity_id
_entity_poly.type
_entity_poly.pdbx_seq_one_letter_code
_entity_poly.pdbx_strand_id
1 'polypeptide(L)'
;MRHGRDYETYIIPRPWSNGNVILGGYMQKGASTSDTFAHETDSILERTTALSRELSEAQPEVLASFSGLRPSREGGARVERTSIAVNGEQRTLVHDYGAGGTGFQAGYGMALEAVESVNDVLEAVAAEDSRPKL
;
A
#
# COMPACT_ATOMS: atom_id res chain seq x y z
N MET A 1 5.83 10.02 15.52
CA MET A 1 4.45 9.58 15.22
C MET A 1 4.09 8.56 16.29
N ARG A 2 2.93 8.67 16.95
CA ARG A 2 2.53 7.73 18.00
C ARG A 2 2.00 6.46 17.33
N HIS A 3 2.50 5.30 17.74
CA HIS A 3 2.09 3.98 17.26
C HIS A 3 1.90 3.06 18.46
N GLY A 4 0.94 2.14 18.39
CA GLY A 4 0.70 1.20 19.48
C GLY A 4 -0.64 0.48 19.38
N ARG A 5 -0.80 -0.54 20.21
CA ARG A 5 -1.91 -1.51 20.19
C ARG A 5 -3.31 -0.87 20.11
N ASP A 6 -3.50 0.33 20.66
CA ASP A 6 -4.82 0.99 20.72
C ASP A 6 -4.82 2.38 20.07
N TYR A 7 -3.79 2.70 19.27
CA TYR A 7 -3.61 4.06 18.77
C TYR A 7 -4.19 4.27 17.38
N GLU A 8 -4.06 3.30 16.48
CA GLU A 8 -4.56 3.45 15.12
C GLU A 8 -6.09 3.25 15.08
N THR A 9 -6.83 4.34 14.81
CA THR A 9 -8.27 4.29 14.58
C THR A 9 -8.62 5.10 13.33
N TYR A 10 -9.27 4.49 12.36
CA TYR A 10 -9.70 5.14 11.12
C TYR A 10 -11.01 4.55 10.60
N ILE A 11 -11.77 5.40 9.91
CA ILE A 11 -13.05 5.08 9.27
C ILE A 11 -12.96 5.63 7.85
N ILE A 12 -12.96 4.75 6.85
CA ILE A 12 -12.78 5.12 5.44
C ILE A 12 -13.96 4.60 4.63
N PRO A 13 -14.95 5.46 4.30
CA PRO A 13 -16.01 5.11 3.37
C PRO A 13 -15.40 4.77 2.00
N ARG A 14 -15.89 3.70 1.36
CA ARG A 14 -15.43 3.32 0.02
C ARG A 14 -16.43 3.83 -1.03
N PRO A 15 -16.05 4.79 -1.89
CA PRO A 15 -16.93 5.23 -2.97
C PRO A 15 -17.34 4.07 -3.89
N TRP A 16 -18.56 4.16 -4.44
CA TRP A 16 -19.14 3.15 -5.34
C TRP A 16 -19.21 1.72 -4.79
N SER A 17 -19.27 1.57 -3.47
CA SER A 17 -19.32 0.27 -2.79
C SER A 17 -20.67 -0.05 -2.15
N ASN A 18 -21.73 0.65 -2.55
CA ASN A 18 -23.06 0.54 -1.92
C ASN A 18 -23.05 0.80 -0.40
N GLY A 19 -22.25 1.78 0.04
CA GLY A 19 -22.20 2.19 1.45
C GLY A 19 -21.18 1.44 2.32
N ASN A 20 -20.34 0.57 1.75
CA ASN A 20 -19.32 -0.12 2.55
C ASN A 20 -18.26 0.84 3.09
N VAL A 21 -17.79 0.52 4.28
CA VAL A 21 -16.80 1.30 5.04
C VAL A 21 -15.69 0.37 5.51
N ILE A 22 -14.45 0.85 5.46
CA ILE A 22 -13.31 0.18 6.07
C ILE A 22 -13.10 0.77 7.46
N LEU A 23 -13.20 -0.08 8.47
CA LEU A 23 -12.92 0.24 9.87
C LEU A 23 -11.55 -0.32 10.23
N GLY A 24 -10.73 0.46 10.92
CA GLY A 24 -9.45 -0.02 11.42
C GLY A 24 -8.94 0.82 12.59
N GLY A 25 -7.76 0.52 13.14
CA GLY A 25 -6.91 -0.57 12.69
C GLY A 25 -5.78 -0.88 13.68
N TYR A 26 -4.77 -1.59 13.16
CA TYR A 26 -3.55 -1.93 13.88
C TYR A 26 -2.33 -1.63 13.01
N MET A 27 -1.24 -1.19 13.65
CA MET A 27 0.09 -1.12 13.05
C MET A 27 1.12 -1.88 13.90
N GLN A 28 1.22 -3.20 13.66
CA GLN A 28 2.07 -4.10 14.43
C GLN A 28 3.40 -4.37 13.70
N LYS A 29 4.42 -3.55 13.96
CA LYS A 29 5.76 -3.74 13.37
C LYS A 29 6.32 -5.11 13.77
N GLY A 30 6.79 -5.89 12.80
CA GLY A 30 7.42 -7.20 13.02
C GLY A 30 6.45 -8.38 13.07
N ALA A 31 5.13 -8.14 13.08
CA ALA A 31 4.16 -9.21 12.85
C ALA A 31 4.22 -9.66 11.39
N SER A 32 4.25 -10.98 11.17
CA SER A 32 4.37 -11.60 9.84
C SER A 32 3.23 -12.55 9.50
N THR A 33 2.19 -12.60 10.34
CA THR A 33 1.00 -13.42 10.09
C THR A 33 -0.06 -12.62 9.33
N SER A 34 -0.83 -13.33 8.49
CA SER A 34 -2.05 -12.85 7.85
C SER A 34 -3.31 -13.37 8.55
N ASP A 35 -3.17 -13.89 9.78
CA ASP A 35 -4.32 -14.27 10.58
C ASP A 35 -5.11 -13.04 11.03
N THR A 36 -6.38 -13.24 11.36
CA THR A 36 -7.23 -12.25 12.01
C THR A 36 -7.58 -12.75 13.41
N PHE A 37 -7.58 -11.85 14.38
CA PHE A 37 -7.87 -12.20 15.77
C PHE A 37 -9.16 -11.52 16.22
N ALA A 38 -10.11 -12.29 16.76
CA ALA A 38 -11.42 -11.77 17.16
C ALA A 38 -11.32 -10.55 18.10
N HIS A 39 -10.41 -10.59 19.07
CA HIS A 39 -10.20 -9.47 20.00
C HIS A 39 -9.73 -8.19 19.31
N GLU A 40 -9.01 -8.27 18.19
CA GLU A 40 -8.60 -7.09 17.41
C GLU A 40 -9.79 -6.53 16.62
N THR A 41 -10.64 -7.40 16.06
CA THR A 41 -11.89 -7.00 15.41
C THR A 41 -12.81 -6.29 16.39
N ASP A 42 -13.05 -6.89 17.57
CA ASP A 42 -13.91 -6.31 18.62
C ASP A 42 -13.38 -4.94 19.06
N SER A 43 -12.07 -4.83 19.26
CA SER A 43 -11.43 -3.58 19.64
C SER A 43 -11.53 -2.50 18.56
N ILE A 44 -11.39 -2.84 17.27
CA ILE A 44 -11.61 -1.91 16.14
C ILE A 44 -13.06 -1.41 16.13
N LEU A 45 -14.03 -2.32 16.28
CA LEU A 45 -15.45 -1.97 16.29
C LEU A 45 -15.79 -1.03 17.45
N GLU A 46 -15.29 -1.31 18.66
CA GLU A 46 -15.49 -0.46 19.83
C GLU A 46 -14.93 0.96 19.59
N ARG A 47 -13.66 1.07 19.19
CA ARG A 47 -12.99 2.37 18.99
C ARG A 47 -13.61 3.19 17.86
N THR A 48 -13.98 2.55 16.75
CA THR A 48 -14.59 3.25 15.61
C THR A 48 -16.03 3.67 15.91
N THR A 49 -16.79 2.84 16.64
CA THR A 49 -18.14 3.19 17.11
C THR A 49 -18.11 4.36 18.08
N ALA A 50 -17.14 4.39 19.00
CA ALA A 50 -16.94 5.51 19.91
C ALA A 50 -16.58 6.83 19.19
N LEU A 51 -15.96 6.74 18.00
CA LEU A 51 -15.55 7.89 17.20
C LEU A 51 -16.66 8.43 16.28
N SER A 52 -17.56 7.58 15.80
CA SER A 52 -18.60 7.97 14.83
C SER A 52 -20.00 7.65 15.33
N ARG A 53 -20.80 8.70 15.48
CA ARG A 53 -22.21 8.60 15.85
C ARG A 53 -23.00 7.76 14.84
N GLU A 54 -22.74 7.89 13.54
CA GLU A 54 -23.42 7.11 12.51
C GLU A 54 -23.21 5.60 12.70
N LEU A 55 -21.99 5.18 13.08
CA LEU A 55 -21.72 3.77 13.37
C LEU A 55 -22.44 3.31 14.65
N SER A 56 -22.50 4.16 15.67
CA SER A 56 -23.23 3.85 16.93
C SER A 56 -24.73 3.71 16.75
N GLU A 57 -25.34 4.48 15.84
CA GLU A 57 -26.77 4.46 15.59
C GLU A 57 -27.15 3.36 14.58
N ALA A 58 -26.34 3.15 13.54
CA ALA A 58 -26.65 2.24 12.45
C ALA A 58 -26.36 0.77 12.76
N GLN A 59 -25.44 0.46 13.68
CA GLN A 59 -24.97 -0.90 13.99
C GLN A 59 -24.66 -1.71 12.71
N PRO A 60 -23.58 -1.36 11.99
CA PRO A 60 -23.30 -1.93 10.67
C PRO A 60 -23.02 -3.43 10.72
N GLU A 61 -23.45 -4.14 9.68
CA GLU A 61 -23.11 -5.54 9.46
C GLU A 61 -21.61 -5.70 9.16
N VAL A 62 -20.96 -6.63 9.87
CA VAL A 62 -19.56 -6.98 9.61
C VAL A 62 -19.51 -7.97 8.44
N LEU A 63 -19.15 -7.48 7.26
CA LEU A 63 -19.03 -8.31 6.05
C LEU A 63 -17.82 -9.24 6.07
N ALA A 64 -16.69 -8.78 6.61
CA ALA A 64 -15.45 -9.55 6.71
C ALA A 64 -14.43 -8.87 7.64
N SER A 65 -13.49 -9.66 8.17
CA SER A 65 -12.29 -9.20 8.86
C SER A 65 -11.06 -9.51 8.01
N PHE A 66 -10.13 -8.56 7.88
CA PHE A 66 -8.92 -8.70 7.08
C PHE A 66 -7.69 -8.24 7.86
N SER A 67 -6.56 -8.92 7.64
CA SER A 67 -5.23 -8.41 7.97
C SER A 67 -4.37 -8.36 6.71
N GLY A 68 -3.41 -7.44 6.70
CA GLY A 68 -2.54 -7.22 5.56
C GLY A 68 -1.18 -6.69 6.00
N LEU A 69 -0.13 -7.19 5.36
CA LEU A 69 1.25 -6.81 5.67
C LEU A 69 1.65 -5.59 4.84
N ARG A 70 1.91 -4.47 5.51
CA ARG A 70 2.42 -3.25 4.86
C ARG A 70 3.88 -3.46 4.48
N PRO A 71 4.27 -3.38 3.19
CA PRO A 71 5.64 -3.61 2.75
C PRO A 71 6.51 -2.37 3.02
N SER A 72 6.78 -2.10 4.30
CA SER A 72 7.61 -0.98 4.74
C SER A 72 9.09 -1.31 4.59
N ARG A 73 9.92 -0.28 4.37
CA ARG A 73 11.38 -0.41 4.33
C ARG A 73 12.01 0.58 5.31
N GLU A 74 13.02 0.14 6.06
CA GLU A 74 13.86 1.05 6.84
C GLU A 74 14.56 2.04 5.89
N GLY A 75 14.45 3.33 6.20
CA GLY A 75 14.90 4.41 5.30
C GLY A 75 13.86 4.85 4.26
N GLY A 76 12.64 4.31 4.29
CA GLY A 76 11.53 4.73 3.41
C GLY A 76 11.49 4.01 2.06
N ALA A 77 10.53 4.41 1.23
CA ALA A 77 10.39 3.89 -0.13
C ALA A 77 11.68 4.09 -0.92
N ARG A 78 12.01 3.10 -1.77
CA ARG A 78 13.17 3.12 -2.65
C ARG A 78 12.68 3.19 -4.10
N VAL A 79 12.90 4.33 -4.72
CA VAL A 79 12.78 4.54 -6.17
C VAL A 79 14.17 4.84 -6.70
N GLU A 80 14.81 3.87 -7.36
CA GLU A 80 16.22 3.97 -7.71
C GLU A 80 16.59 3.04 -8.87
N ARG A 81 17.34 3.57 -9.84
CA ARG A 81 17.94 2.77 -10.91
C ARG A 81 19.32 2.24 -10.53
N THR A 82 19.55 0.96 -10.79
CA THR A 82 20.86 0.31 -10.68
C THR A 82 21.17 -0.52 -11.93
N SER A 83 22.42 -0.98 -12.06
CA SER A 83 22.81 -1.98 -13.07
C SER A 83 23.11 -3.31 -12.39
N ILE A 84 22.60 -4.40 -12.95
CA ILE A 84 22.82 -5.76 -12.46
C ILE A 84 23.31 -6.66 -13.60
N ALA A 85 24.15 -7.64 -13.27
CA ALA A 85 24.53 -8.68 -14.22
C ALA A 85 23.51 -9.82 -14.20
N VAL A 86 22.91 -10.13 -15.35
CA VAL A 86 22.00 -11.26 -15.55
C VAL A 86 22.56 -12.12 -16.68
N ASN A 87 22.95 -13.36 -16.37
CA ASN A 87 23.58 -14.29 -17.33
C ASN A 87 24.83 -13.71 -18.04
N GLY A 88 25.62 -12.90 -17.33
CA GLY A 88 26.83 -12.26 -17.87
C GLY A 88 26.58 -10.97 -18.65
N GLU A 89 25.31 -10.58 -18.87
CA GLU A 89 24.94 -9.33 -19.54
C GLU A 89 24.50 -8.28 -18.51
N GLN A 90 24.90 -7.02 -18.72
CA GLN A 90 24.44 -5.91 -17.89
C GLN A 90 22.99 -5.56 -18.23
N ARG A 91 22.15 -5.45 -17.19
CA ARG A 91 20.74 -5.08 -17.29
C ARG A 91 20.43 -3.92 -16.35
N THR A 92 19.52 -3.07 -16.78
CA THR A 92 18.95 -2.02 -15.92
C THR A 92 17.94 -2.63 -14.96
N LEU A 93 18.07 -2.35 -13.67
CA LEU A 93 17.09 -2.67 -12.64
C LEU A 93 16.55 -1.38 -12.03
N VAL A 94 15.23 -1.21 -12.04
CA VAL A 94 14.55 -0.11 -11.33
C VAL A 94 13.93 -0.69 -10.07
N HIS A 95 14.38 -0.20 -8.92
CA HIS A 95 13.72 -0.44 -7.65
C HIS A 95 12.54 0.51 -7.52
N ASP A 96 11.38 -0.02 -7.16
CA ASP A 96 10.19 0.77 -6.80
C ASP A 96 9.39 0.00 -5.74
N TYR A 97 9.83 0.11 -4.48
CA TYR A 97 9.24 -0.66 -3.37
C TYR A 97 9.40 0.05 -2.02
N GLY A 98 8.77 -0.48 -0.96
CA GLY A 98 9.00 0.00 0.41
C GLY A 98 8.04 1.09 0.88
N ALA A 99 6.93 1.33 0.17
CA ALA A 99 5.97 2.38 0.49
C ALA A 99 5.16 2.16 1.78
N GLY A 100 5.27 0.99 2.44
CA GLY A 100 4.55 0.71 3.67
C GLY A 100 3.04 0.91 3.53
N GLY A 101 2.45 1.73 4.41
CA GLY A 101 1.02 2.05 4.40
C GLY A 101 0.59 3.12 3.40
N THR A 102 1.52 3.75 2.68
CA THR A 102 1.23 4.92 1.82
C THR A 102 1.29 4.60 0.33
N GLY A 103 1.37 3.34 -0.07
CA GLY A 103 1.50 2.93 -1.47
C GLY A 103 0.43 3.50 -2.39
N PHE A 104 -0.85 3.52 -1.98
CA PHE A 104 -1.92 4.10 -2.81
C PHE A 104 -1.78 5.61 -3.03
N GLN A 105 -1.43 6.37 -1.99
CA GLN A 105 -1.32 7.83 -2.09
C GLN A 105 0.01 8.29 -2.72
N ALA A 106 1.09 7.51 -2.56
CA ALA A 106 2.42 7.84 -3.07
C ALA A 106 2.70 7.22 -4.45
N GLY A 107 1.97 6.16 -4.82
CA GLY A 107 2.30 5.32 -5.96
C GLY A 107 2.40 6.03 -7.30
N TYR A 108 1.59 7.08 -7.53
CA TYR A 108 1.69 7.85 -8.76
C TYR A 108 3.02 8.62 -8.86
N GLY A 109 3.45 9.27 -7.78
CA GLY A 109 4.74 9.96 -7.73
C GLY A 109 5.91 8.99 -7.86
N MET A 110 5.84 7.85 -7.15
CA MET A 110 6.84 6.79 -7.25
C MET A 110 6.98 6.25 -8.69
N ALA A 111 5.86 6.04 -9.37
CA ALA A 111 5.86 5.61 -10.77
C ALA A 111 6.47 6.66 -11.71
N LEU A 112 6.18 7.96 -11.50
CA LEU A 112 6.79 9.04 -12.30
C LEU A 112 8.31 9.06 -12.14
N GLU A 113 8.82 9.00 -10.90
CA GLU A 113 10.26 8.95 -10.62
C GLU A 113 10.92 7.69 -11.22
N ALA A 114 10.25 6.54 -11.13
CA ALA A 114 10.73 5.29 -11.70
C ALA A 114 10.86 5.38 -13.23
N VAL A 115 9.85 5.90 -13.91
CA VAL A 115 9.86 6.10 -15.37
C VAL A 115 10.91 7.11 -15.78
N GLU A 116 11.00 8.25 -15.08
CA GLU A 116 12.00 9.28 -15.34
C GLU A 116 13.43 8.73 -15.26
N SER A 117 13.69 7.83 -14.31
CA SER A 117 15.02 7.22 -14.12
C SER A 117 15.52 6.36 -15.30
N VAL A 118 14.63 5.98 -16.23
CA VAL A 118 14.93 5.10 -17.37
C VAL A 118 14.55 5.68 -18.73
N ASN A 119 14.32 6.99 -18.83
CA ASN A 119 13.96 7.62 -20.10
C ASN A 119 14.96 7.31 -21.24
N ASP A 120 16.26 7.35 -20.97
CA ASP A 120 17.32 6.96 -21.90
C ASP A 120 17.18 5.52 -22.40
N VAL A 121 16.81 4.59 -21.51
CA VAL A 121 16.59 3.17 -21.86
C VAL A 121 15.33 3.03 -22.70
N LEU A 122 14.25 3.72 -22.33
CA LEU A 122 12.99 3.70 -23.06
C LEU A 122 13.16 4.27 -24.49
N GLU A 123 13.92 5.34 -24.64
CA GLU A 123 14.27 5.92 -25.94
C GLU A 123 15.07 4.95 -26.81
N ALA A 124 16.09 4.27 -26.25
CA ALA A 124 16.88 3.27 -26.97
C ALA A 124 16.01 2.10 -27.43
N VAL A 125 15.17 1.55 -26.55
CA VAL A 125 14.24 0.46 -26.89
C VAL A 125 13.25 0.88 -27.97
N ALA A 126 12.73 2.11 -27.90
CA ALA A 126 11.80 2.64 -28.90
C ALA A 126 12.46 2.88 -30.27
N ALA A 127 13.75 3.18 -30.30
CA ALA A 127 14.52 3.32 -31.55
C ALA A 127 14.84 1.96 -32.20
N GLU A 128 15.00 0.91 -31.40
CA GLU A 128 15.22 -0.47 -31.86
C GLU A 128 13.90 -1.18 -32.24
N ASP A 129 12.76 -0.65 -31.82
CA ASP A 129 11.44 -1.22 -32.10
C ASP A 129 11.03 -1.03 -33.57
N SER A 130 11.13 -2.11 -34.35
CA SER A 130 10.77 -2.13 -35.78
C SER A 130 9.26 -2.31 -36.03
N ARG A 131 8.41 -2.34 -34.99
CA ARG A 131 6.96 -2.47 -35.15
C ARG A 131 6.37 -1.16 -35.71
N PRO A 132 5.39 -1.22 -36.62
CA PRO A 132 4.74 -0.01 -37.12
C PRO A 132 4.08 0.73 -35.96
N LYS A 133 4.39 2.03 -35.84
CA LYS A 133 3.70 2.94 -34.92
C LYS A 133 2.26 3.11 -35.42
N LEU A 134 1.27 2.85 -34.56
CA LEU A 134 -0.15 3.06 -34.84
C LEU A 134 -0.48 4.54 -35.01
#